data_AF-A0A938JMC6-F1
#
_entry.id   AF-A0A938JMC6-F1
#
_cell.length_a   1.000
_cell.length_b   1.000
_cell.length_c   1.000
_cell.angle_alpha   90.00
_cell.angle_beta   90.00
_cell.angle_gamma   90.00
#
_symmetry.space_group_name_H-M   'P 1'
#
loop_
_entity.id
_entity.type
_entity.pdbx_description
1 polymer ?
#
loop_
_entity_poly.entity_id
_entity_poly.type
_entity_poly.pdbx_seq_one_letter_code
_entity_poly.pdbx_strand_id
1 'polypeptide(L)' 'MLKKAILHRKNSLFYKTPYGAYVGDLFMILIHTCSLCKINPFEYLKALQENSSPITDNPRKWMPWNYTQMLNASEE' A
#
# COMPACT_ATOMS: atom_id res chain seq x y z
N MET A 1 6.89 2.89 14.43
CA MET A 1 5.65 2.11 14.22
C MET A 1 4.61 2.29 15.34
N LEU A 2 4.99 2.18 16.63
CA LEU A 2 4.03 2.14 17.74
C LEU A 2 3.07 3.35 17.83
N LYS A 3 3.57 4.59 17.70
CA LYS A 3 2.72 5.80 17.75
C LYS A 3 1.67 5.87 16.62
N LYS A 4 2.04 5.45 15.39
CA LYS A 4 1.11 5.46 14.24
C LYS A 4 0.06 4.36 14.36
N ALA A 5 0.45 3.17 14.80
CA ALA A 5 -0.47 2.08 15.08
C ALA A 5 -1.46 2.44 16.21
N ILE A 6 -1.00 3.10 17.28
CA ILE A 6 -1.87 3.59 18.37
C ILE A 6 -2.86 4.64 17.88
N LEU A 7 -2.42 5.60 17.05
CA LEU A 7 -3.30 6.62 16.46
C LEU A 7 -4.35 5.96 15.53
N HIS A 8 -3.94 4.98 14.72
CA HIS A 8 -4.85 4.22 13.88
C HIS A 8 -5.87 3.44 14.71
N ARG A 9 -5.45 2.74 15.77
CA ARG A 9 -6.36 2.03 16.69
C ARG A 9 -7.37 2.98 17.34
N LYS A 10 -6.96 4.21 17.63
CA LYS A 10 -7.84 5.27 18.17
C LYS A 10 -8.86 5.75 17.12
N ASN A 11 -8.47 5.79 15.85
CA ASN A 11 -9.35 6.09 14.72
C ASN A 11 -10.14 4.87 14.20
N SER A 12 -9.75 3.65 14.58
CA SER A 12 -10.40 2.41 14.14
C SER A 12 -11.85 2.31 14.61
N LEU A 13 -12.16 2.95 15.73
CA LEU A 13 -13.53 3.11 16.26
C LEU A 13 -14.45 3.95 15.36
N PHE A 14 -13.91 4.63 14.34
CA PHE A 14 -14.71 5.38 13.35
C PHE A 14 -15.09 4.54 12.12
N TYR A 15 -14.59 3.31 11.96
CA TYR A 15 -15.03 2.46 10.86
C TYR A 15 -16.40 1.84 11.15
N LYS A 16 -17.33 1.98 10.21
CA LYS A 16 -18.69 1.45 10.31
C LYS A 16 -18.74 -0.09 10.34
N THR A 17 -17.74 -0.76 9.76
CA THR A 17 -17.67 -2.23 9.67
C THR A 17 -16.25 -2.74 9.94
N PRO A 18 -16.09 -3.97 10.44
CA PRO A 18 -14.77 -4.59 10.64
C PRO A 18 -13.98 -4.72 9.33
N TYR A 19 -14.68 -4.93 8.21
CA TYR A 19 -14.07 -4.93 6.88
C TYR A 19 -13.46 -3.56 6.53
N GLY A 20 -14.17 -2.47 6.84
CA GLY A 20 -13.65 -1.11 6.65
C GLY A 20 -12.40 -0.84 7.49
N ALA A 21 -12.39 -1.31 8.74
CA ALA A 21 -11.21 -1.21 9.60
C ALA A 21 -10.01 -1.99 9.05
N TYR A 22 -10.24 -3.20 8.55
CA TYR A 22 -9.21 -4.04 7.92
C TYR A 22 -8.61 -3.37 6.68
N VAL A 23 -9.45 -2.83 5.79
CA VAL A 23 -8.99 -2.10 4.61
C VAL A 23 -8.20 -0.85 5.01
N GLY A 24 -8.66 -0.13 6.03
CA GLY A 24 -7.93 1.01 6.60
C GLY A 24 -6.55 0.65 7.14
N ASP A 25 -6.45 -0.43 7.92
CA ASP A 25 -5.19 -0.98 8.42
C ASP A 25 -4.24 -1.35 7.28
N LEU A 26 -4.76 -1.97 6.21
CA LEU A 26 -3.99 -2.33 5.03
C LEU A 26 -3.37 -1.11 4.35
N PHE A 27 -4.17 -0.07 4.08
CA PHE A 27 -3.66 1.18 3.52
C PHE A 27 -2.64 1.85 4.46
N MET A 28 -2.86 1.82 5.77
CA MET A 28 -1.91 2.36 6.75
C MET A 28 -0.54 1.67 6.67
N ILE A 29 -0.52 0.33 6.59
CA ILE A 29 0.72 -0.45 6.48
C ILE A 29 1.41 -0.14 5.15
N LEU A 30 0.68 -0.07 4.04
CA LEU A 30 1.23 0.22 2.71
C LEU A 30 1.82 1.63 2.65
N ILE A 31 1.08 2.64 3.08
CA ILE A 31 1.53 4.04 3.12
C ILE A 31 2.75 4.18 4.03
N HIS A 32 2.76 3.48 5.17
CA HIS A 32 3.90 3.52 6.08
C HIS A 32 5.14 2.87 5.47
N THR A 33 4.99 1.73 4.81
CA THR A 33 6.07 1.04 4.09
C THR A 33 6.64 1.93 2.99
N CYS A 34 5.78 2.59 2.22
CA CYS A 34 6.19 3.58 1.22
C CYS A 34 7.01 4.72 1.85
N SER A 35 6.55 5.25 2.97
CA SER A 35 7.27 6.30 3.72
C SER A 35 8.64 5.82 4.23
N LEU A 36 8.79 4.54 4.61
CA LEU A 36 10.08 3.97 4.99
C LEU A 36 11.01 3.81 3.79
N CYS A 37 10.47 3.45 2.63
CA CYS A 37 11.20 3.36 1.37
C CYS A 37 11.47 4.72 0.70
N LYS A 38 11.01 5.83 1.30
CA LYS A 38 11.10 7.20 0.76
C LYS A 38 10.48 7.36 -0.63
N ILE A 39 9.46 6.57 -0.93
CA ILE A 39 8.69 6.67 -2.18
C ILE A 39 7.38 7.40 -1.95
N ASN A 40 6.81 7.95 -3.02
CA ASN A 40 5.49 8.55 -2.97
C ASN A 40 4.42 7.42 -2.83
N PRO A 41 3.67 7.37 -1.72
CA PRO A 41 2.64 6.35 -1.52
C PRO A 41 1.49 6.46 -2.54
N PHE A 42 1.20 7.66 -3.05
CA PHE A 42 0.13 7.84 -4.02
C PHE A 42 0.47 7.21 -5.37
N GLU A 43 1.68 7.49 -5.88
CA GLU A 43 2.20 6.86 -7.10
C GLU A 43 2.24 5.34 -6.99
N TYR A 44 2.69 4.83 -5.83
CA TYR A 44 2.71 3.39 -5.59
C TYR A 44 1.31 2.76 -5.59
N LEU A 45 0.33 3.37 -4.91
CA LEU A 45 -1.04 2.87 -4.90
C LEU A 45 -1.71 2.94 -6.28
N LYS A 46 -1.43 4.00 -7.04
CA LYS A 46 -1.88 4.16 -8.42
C LYS A 46 -1.32 3.04 -9.31
N ALA A 47 -0.01 2.81 -9.22
CA ALA A 47 0.66 1.73 -9.93
C ALA A 47 0.07 0.36 -9.60
N LEU A 48 -0.23 0.11 -8.32
CA LEU A 48 -0.88 -1.13 -7.89
C LEU A 48 -2.30 -1.29 -8.46
N GLN A 49 -3.06 -0.20 -8.54
CA GLN A 49 -4.42 -0.22 -9.07
C GLN A 49 -4.43 -0.49 -10.58
N GLU A 50 -3.55 0.19 -11.34
CA GLU A 50 -3.43 0.03 -12.79
C GLU A 50 -2.91 -1.36 -13.19
N ASN A 51 -2.09 -1.98 -12.33
CA ASN A 51 -1.45 -3.26 -12.60
C ASN A 51 -1.99 -4.41 -11.73
N SER A 52 -3.26 -4.34 -11.33
CA SER A 52 -3.90 -5.33 -10.45
C SER A 52 -3.76 -6.78 -10.91
N SER A 53 -3.77 -7.04 -12.23
CA SER A 53 -3.64 -8.38 -12.82
C SER A 53 -2.23 -9.01 -12.66
N PRO A 54 -1.12 -8.36 -13.09
CA PRO A 54 0.22 -8.91 -12.88
C PRO A 54 0.68 -8.96 -11.41
N ILE A 55 0.03 -8.20 -10.52
CA ILE A 55 0.29 -8.26 -9.07
C ILE A 55 -0.19 -9.58 -8.47
N THR A 56 -1.35 -10.08 -8.90
CA THR A 56 -1.86 -11.37 -8.40
C THR A 56 -0.95 -12.53 -8.76
N ASP A 57 -0.27 -12.45 -9.91
CA ASP A 57 0.66 -13.50 -10.35
C ASP A 57 2.01 -13.42 -9.61
N ASN A 58 2.52 -12.21 -9.34
CA ASN A 58 3.85 -12.04 -8.75
C ASN A 58 3.93 -10.86 -7.75
N PRO A 59 3.33 -10.99 -6.55
CA PRO A 59 3.24 -9.88 -5.59
C PRO A 59 4.61 -9.39 -5.08
N ARG A 60 5.64 -10.25 -5.09
CA ARG A 60 7.01 -9.88 -4.68
C ARG A 60 7.67 -8.86 -5.61
N LYS A 61 7.29 -8.82 -6.90
CA LYS A 61 7.87 -7.88 -7.88
C LYS A 61 7.29 -6.48 -7.74
N TRP A 62 6.09 -6.38 -7.17
CA TRP A 62 5.35 -5.14 -6.97
C TRP A 62 5.54 -4.51 -5.59
N MET A 63 6.63 -4.88 -4.91
CA MET A 63 7.02 -4.27 -3.64
C MET A 63 7.40 -2.79 -3.84
N PRO A 64 7.25 -1.94 -2.82
CA PRO A 64 7.49 -0.50 -2.94
C PRO A 64 8.91 -0.12 -3.38
N TRP A 65 9.91 -0.99 -3.23
CA TRP A 65 11.27 -0.77 -3.70
C TRP A 65 11.56 -1.28 -5.13
N ASN A 66 10.69 -2.11 -5.72
CA ASN A 66 10.91 -2.74 -7.03
C ASN A 66 9.87 -2.38 -8.10
N TYR A 67 8.74 -1.77 -7.72
CA TYR A 67 7.61 -1.52 -8.63
C TYR A 67 7.96 -0.61 -9.83
N THR A 68 8.95 0.29 -9.69
CA THR A 68 9.43 1.15 -10.79
C THR A 68 10.04 0.34 -11.93
N GLN A 69 10.69 -0.78 -11.65
CA GLN A 69 11.22 -1.66 -12.69
C GLN A 69 10.09 -2.32 -13.48
N MET A 70 8.98 -2.64 -12.82
CA MET A 70 7.79 -3.19 -13.47
C MET A 70 7.06 -2.15 -14.30
N LEU A 71 6.95 -0.91 -13.79
CA LEU A 71 6.39 0.21 -14.56
C LEU A 71 7.16 0.47 -15.85
N ASN A 72 8.48 0.56 -15.76
CA ASN A 72 9.33 0.79 -16.94
C ASN A 72 9.26 -0.37 -17.93
N ALA A 73 9.14 -1.62 -17.45
CA ALA A 73 9.01 -2.80 -18.30
C ALA A 73 7.61 -2.95 -18.94
N SER A 74 6.60 -2.21 -18.47
CA SER A 74 5.28 -2.14 -19.09
C SER A 74 5.12 -0.95 -20.06
N GLU A 75 6.07 -0.01 -20.08
CA GLU A 75 6.12 1.10 -21.03
C GLU A 75 6.97 0.79 -22.28
N GLU A 76 7.73 -0.32 -22.28
CA GLU A 76 8.44 -0.92 -23.44
C GLU A 76 7.60 -2.00 -24.13
#